data_AF-A0A533W086-F1
#
_entry.id   AF-A0A533W086-F1
#
_cell.length_a   1.000
_cell.length_b   1.000
_cell.length_c   1.000
_cell.angle_alpha   90.00
_cell.angle_beta   90.00
_cell.angle_gamma   90.00
#
_symmetry.space_group_name_H-M   'P 1'
#
loop_
_entity.id
_entity.type
_entity.pdbx_description
1 polymer ?
#
loop_
_entity_poly.entity_id
_entity_poly.type
_entity_poly.pdbx_seq_one_letter_code
_entity_poly.pdbx_strand_id
1 'polypeptide(L)'
;IGGNAEEIRRNAEVLIPSYAEKTRKTLASVRGQLGPDYGSLVENVEAYVSDAERFLTDGEDELAMLNIGYAEGLLDALGLTGKIKIEW
;
A
#
# COMPACT_ATOMS: atom_id res chain seq x y z
N ILE A 1 6.08 -13.23 27.86
CA ILE A 1 5.07 -12.51 27.05
C ILE A 1 5.87 -11.78 25.96
N GLY A 2 6.08 -12.40 24.80
CA GLY A 2 7.00 -11.87 23.78
C GLY A 2 6.88 -12.51 22.39
N GLY A 3 5.91 -13.41 22.19
CA GLY A 3 5.79 -14.19 20.94
C GLY A 3 5.21 -13.41 19.76
N ASN A 4 4.26 -12.49 19.98
CA ASN A 4 3.57 -11.84 18.85
C ASN A 4 4.36 -10.70 18.20
N ALA A 5 5.00 -9.84 18.99
CA ALA A 5 5.58 -8.60 18.45
C ALA A 5 6.83 -8.86 17.61
N GLU A 6 7.67 -9.82 18.00
CA GLU A 6 8.84 -10.19 17.19
C GLU A 6 8.45 -10.92 15.90
N GLU A 7 7.37 -11.70 15.92
CA GLU A 7 6.85 -12.39 14.73
C GLU A 7 6.23 -11.38 13.76
N ILE A 8 5.42 -10.44 14.25
CA ILE A 8 4.86 -9.34 13.45
C ILE A 8 5.97 -8.50 12.81
N ARG A 9 7.01 -8.17 13.57
CA ARG A 9 8.17 -7.39 13.09
C ARG A 9 8.94 -8.11 11.97
N ARG A 10 9.29 -9.39 12.17
CA ARG A 10 9.95 -10.21 11.14
C ARG A 10 9.10 -10.36 9.88
N ASN A 11 7.78 -10.44 10.05
CA ASN A 11 6.85 -10.51 8.94
C ASN A 11 6.73 -9.17 8.21
N ALA A 12 6.66 -8.04 8.93
CA ALA A 12 6.58 -6.71 8.33
C ALA A 12 7.82 -6.37 7.48
N GLU A 13 9.02 -6.68 7.96
CA GLU A 13 10.28 -6.48 7.24
C GLU A 13 10.32 -7.17 5.88
N VAL A 14 9.63 -8.31 5.74
CA VAL A 14 9.57 -9.08 4.48
C VAL A 14 8.35 -8.68 3.64
N LEU A 15 7.19 -8.49 4.28
CA LEU A 15 5.92 -8.29 3.60
C LEU A 15 5.77 -6.87 3.06
N ILE A 16 6.14 -5.85 3.84
CA ILE A 16 5.92 -4.45 3.46
C ILE A 16 6.65 -4.08 2.17
N PRO A 17 7.96 -4.41 1.98
CA PRO A 17 8.61 -4.13 0.71
C PRO A 17 7.92 -4.82 -0.49
N SER A 18 7.44 -6.05 -0.29
CA SER A 18 6.73 -6.79 -1.33
C SER A 18 5.39 -6.13 -1.68
N TYR A 19 4.60 -5.74 -0.66
CA TYR A 19 3.31 -5.07 -0.86
C TYR A 19 3.50 -3.67 -1.46
N ALA A 20 4.49 -2.91 -1.01
CA ALA A 20 4.83 -1.61 -1.59
C ALA A 20 5.19 -1.73 -3.08
N GLU A 21 6.02 -2.71 -3.44
CA GLU A 21 6.37 -2.96 -4.85
C GLU A 21 5.14 -3.34 -5.69
N LYS A 22 4.30 -4.26 -5.20
CA LYS A 22 3.06 -4.68 -5.89
C LYS A 22 2.09 -3.51 -6.05
N THR A 23 1.85 -2.75 -4.99
CA THR A 23 0.97 -1.58 -4.99
C THR A 23 1.41 -0.56 -6.03
N ARG A 24 2.72 -0.27 -6.14
CA ARG A 24 3.25 0.63 -7.17
C ARG A 24 3.03 0.10 -8.58
N LYS A 25 3.29 -1.20 -8.80
CA LYS A 25 3.08 -1.83 -10.12
C LYS A 25 1.61 -1.77 -10.53
N THR A 26 0.70 -2.08 -9.61
CA THR A 26 -0.73 -2.04 -9.83
C THR A 26 -1.21 -0.60 -10.09
N LEU A 27 -0.76 0.37 -9.29
CA LEU A 27 -1.07 1.79 -9.54
C LEU A 27 -0.57 2.23 -10.93
N ALA A 28 0.66 1.86 -11.30
CA ALA A 28 1.23 2.20 -12.60
C ALA A 28 0.46 1.58 -13.78
N SER A 29 0.00 0.33 -13.65
CA SER A 29 -0.76 -0.36 -14.69
C SER A 29 -2.15 0.24 -14.93
N VAL A 30 -2.75 0.80 -13.88
CA VAL A 30 -4.10 1.38 -13.96
C VAL A 30 -4.11 2.89 -14.17
N ARG A 31 -2.98 3.58 -13.93
CA ARG A 31 -2.85 5.05 -14.05
C ARG A 31 -3.30 5.57 -15.42
N GLY A 32 -3.01 4.86 -16.51
CA GLY A 32 -3.44 5.25 -17.85
C GLY A 32 -4.95 5.16 -18.10
N GLN A 33 -5.69 4.46 -17.24
CA GLN A 33 -7.15 4.31 -17.31
C GLN A 33 -7.87 5.34 -16.42
N LEU A 34 -7.13 6.05 -15.56
CA LEU A 34 -7.66 7.03 -14.63
C LEU A 34 -7.82 8.39 -15.32
N GLY A 35 -9.00 8.98 -15.16
CA GLY A 35 -9.26 10.37 -15.54
C GLY A 35 -8.63 11.37 -14.56
N PRO A 36 -8.66 12.67 -14.89
CA PRO A 36 -8.07 13.73 -14.06
C PRO A 36 -8.66 13.81 -12.64
N ASP A 37 -9.92 13.39 -12.46
CA ASP A 37 -10.62 13.41 -11.17
C ASP A 37 -10.00 12.48 -10.11
N TYR A 38 -9.13 11.56 -10.51
CA TYR A 38 -8.47 10.61 -9.60
C TYR A 38 -7.08 11.05 -9.15
N GLY A 39 -6.63 12.27 -9.52
CA GLY A 39 -5.30 12.78 -9.16
C GLY A 39 -4.99 12.67 -7.67
N SER A 40 -5.91 13.11 -6.81
CA SER A 40 -5.72 13.02 -5.35
C SER A 40 -5.72 11.58 -4.83
N LEU A 41 -6.46 10.65 -5.45
CA LEU A 41 -6.40 9.23 -5.07
C LEU A 41 -5.02 8.66 -5.38
N VAL A 42 -4.51 8.95 -6.58
CA VAL A 42 -3.19 8.51 -7.03
C VAL A 42 -2.09 9.06 -6.12
N GLU A 43 -2.12 10.36 -5.83
CA GLU A 43 -1.18 11.02 -4.92
C GLU A 43 -1.24 10.40 -3.52
N ASN A 44 -2.43 10.12 -3.01
CA ASN A 44 -2.60 9.48 -1.72
C ASN A 44 -2.01 8.07 -1.70
N VAL A 45 -2.28 7.23 -2.71
CA VAL A 45 -1.70 5.88 -2.78
C VAL A 45 -0.16 5.95 -2.76
N GLU A 46 0.45 6.85 -3.54
CA GLU A 46 1.90 7.03 -3.53
C GLU A 46 2.43 7.50 -2.17
N ALA A 47 1.75 8.46 -1.53
CA ALA A 47 2.11 8.96 -0.21
C ALA A 47 2.05 7.86 0.86
N TYR A 48 0.97 7.08 0.92
CA TYR A 48 0.81 6.00 1.89
C TYR A 48 1.82 4.86 1.68
N VAL A 49 2.16 4.53 0.43
CA VAL A 49 3.24 3.56 0.16
C VAL A 49 4.59 4.10 0.65
N SER A 50 4.89 5.38 0.38
CA SER A 50 6.14 6.00 0.84
C SER A 50 6.22 6.08 2.37
N ASP A 51 5.12 6.39 3.03
CA ASP A 51 5.05 6.44 4.48
C ASP A 51 5.19 5.04 5.09
N ALA A 52 4.62 4.00 4.47
CA ALA A 52 4.81 2.62 4.94
C ALA A 52 6.29 2.21 4.98
N GLU A 53 7.06 2.54 3.94
CA GLU A 53 8.50 2.25 3.89
C GLU A 53 9.31 3.10 4.89
N ARG A 54 8.92 4.36 5.09
CA ARG A 54 9.51 5.23 6.10
C ARG A 54 9.29 4.68 7.51
N PHE A 55 8.04 4.36 7.85
CA PHE A 55 7.70 3.80 9.15
C PHE A 55 8.39 2.45 9.40
N LEU A 56 8.55 1.62 8.37
CA LEU A 56 9.33 0.38 8.50
C LEU A 56 10.80 0.68 8.84
N THR A 57 11.40 1.66 8.17
CA THR A 57 12.79 2.08 8.42
C THR A 57 12.97 2.64 9.84
N ASP A 58 11.94 3.33 10.35
CA ASP A 58 11.92 3.92 11.69
C ASP A 58 11.60 2.88 12.80
N GLY A 59 11.29 1.62 12.43
CA GLY A 59 10.93 0.54 13.36
C GLY A 59 9.48 0.61 13.88
N GLU A 60 8.63 1.38 13.21
CA GLU A 60 7.21 1.57 13.52
C GLU A 60 6.34 0.59 12.73
N ASP A 61 6.56 -0.72 12.92
CA ASP A 61 5.99 -1.82 12.12
C ASP A 61 4.46 -1.76 11.98
N GLU A 62 3.74 -1.40 13.04
CA GLU A 62 2.27 -1.29 13.03
C GLU A 62 1.80 -0.15 12.14
N LEU A 63 2.50 0.99 12.17
CA LEU A 63 2.20 2.13 11.31
C LEU A 63 2.58 1.82 9.87
N ALA A 64 3.69 1.12 9.65
CA ALA A 64 4.08 0.64 8.34
C ALA A 64 2.99 -0.27 7.73
N MET A 65 2.51 -1.25 8.49
CA MET A 65 1.42 -2.15 8.08
C MET A 65 0.09 -1.41 7.83
N LEU A 66 -0.24 -0.43 8.68
CA LEU A 66 -1.45 0.37 8.51
C LEU A 66 -1.42 1.20 7.21
N ASN A 67 -0.29 1.84 6.93
CA ASN A 67 -0.15 2.71 5.76
C ASN A 67 -0.19 1.90 4.45
N ILE A 68 0.49 0.75 4.39
CA ILE A 68 0.44 -0.08 3.18
C ILE A 68 -0.97 -0.65 2.97
N GLY A 69 -1.64 -1.12 4.03
CA GLY A 69 -3.01 -1.61 3.94
C GLY A 69 -4.00 -0.52 3.50
N TYR A 70 -3.79 0.73 3.91
CA TYR A 70 -4.60 1.86 3.43
C TYR A 70 -4.37 2.14 1.94
N ALA A 71 -3.12 2.07 1.47
CA ALA A 71 -2.80 2.24 0.06
C ALA A 71 -3.45 1.16 -0.82
N GLU A 72 -3.36 -0.11 -0.42
CA GLU A 72 -4.01 -1.23 -1.11
C GLU A 72 -5.54 -1.07 -1.09
N GLY A 73 -6.11 -0.68 0.05
CA GLY A 73 -7.54 -0.44 0.21
C GLY A 73 -8.10 0.66 -0.71
N LEU A 74 -7.32 1.72 -0.99
CA LEU A 74 -7.71 2.74 -1.97
C LEU A 74 -7.77 2.19 -3.40
N LEU A 75 -6.80 1.34 -3.79
CA LEU A 75 -6.80 0.68 -5.09
C LEU A 75 -7.93 -0.34 -5.21
N ASP A 76 -8.18 -1.13 -4.18
CA ASP A 76 -9.29 -2.08 -4.15
C ASP A 76 -10.63 -1.36 -4.25
N ALA A 77 -10.81 -0.26 -3.51
CA ALA A 77 -12.02 0.58 -3.58
C ALA A 77 -12.25 1.12 -5.01
N LEU A 78 -11.18 1.51 -5.70
CA LEU A 78 -11.23 1.90 -7.10
C LEU A 78 -11.68 0.74 -8.00
N GLY A 79 -11.15 -0.46 -7.80
CA GLY A 79 -11.56 -1.67 -8.52
C GLY A 79 -13.04 -2.02 -8.31
N LEU A 80 -13.52 -1.87 -7.07
CA LEU A 80 -14.93 -2.11 -6.71
C LEU A 80 -15.92 -1.12 -7.35
N THR A 81 -15.45 0.02 -7.88
CA THR A 81 -16.32 0.90 -8.68
C THR A 81 -16.74 0.27 -10.02
N GLY A 82 -16.06 -0.80 -10.45
CA GLY A 82 -16.27 -1.45 -11.74
C GLY A 82 -15.77 -0.65 -12.95
N LYS A 83 -15.18 0.53 -12.75
CA LYS A 83 -14.65 1.39 -13.82
C LYS A 83 -13.30 0.93 -14.33
N ILE A 84 -12.53 0.26 -13.48
CA ILE A 84 -11.16 -0.19 -13.74
C ILE A 84 -11.02 -1.59 -13.16
N LYS A 85 -10.33 -2.46 -13.90
CA LYS A 85 -9.97 -3.79 -13.40
C LYS A 85 -8.62 -3.71 -12.71
N ILE A 86 -8.59 -4.04 -11.43
CA ILE A 86 -7.38 -4.14 -10.62
C ILE A 86 -6.94 -5.61 -10.58
N GLU A 87 -5.67 -5.86 -10.85
CA GLU A 87 -5.01 -7.16 -10.72
C GLU A 87 -3.74 -6.98 -9.89
N TRP A 88 -3.54 -7.88 -8.91
CA TRP A 88 -2.44 -7.89 -7.95
C TRP A 88 -1.34 -8.88 -8.35
#